data_AF-A0A519PID5-F1
#
_entry.id   AF-A0A519PID5-F1
#
_cell.length_a   1.000
_cell.length_b   1.000
_cell.length_c   1.000
_cell.angle_alpha   90.00
_cell.angle_beta   90.00
_cell.angle_gamma   90.00
#
_symmetry.space_group_name_H-M   'P 1'
#
loop_
_entity.id
_entity.type
_entity.pdbx_description
1 polymer ?
#
loop_
_entity_poly.entity_id
_entity_poly.type
_entity_poly.pdbx_seq_one_letter_code
_entity_poly.pdbx_strand_id
1 'polypeptide(L)'
;LDADAQIAALRQGIGLSRLPCFVGDADPLLARAPGVAPKTASTLWILTHGDTRRTKRVRLFVEFMSARLAAHAALFAGLAAPEAG
;
A
#
# COMPACT_ATOMS: atom_id res chain seq x y z
N LEU A 1 13.89 3.66 8.61
CA LEU A 1 13.28 4.96 8.28
C LEU A 1 11.95 5.00 9.00
N ASP A 2 11.73 5.98 9.86
CA ASP A 2 10.46 6.14 10.56
C ASP A 2 9.45 6.79 9.61
N ALA A 3 8.42 6.03 9.23
CA ALA A 3 7.41 6.47 8.27
C ALA A 3 6.54 7.59 8.86
N ASP A 4 6.30 7.59 10.17
CA ASP A 4 5.41 8.54 10.82
C ASP A 4 6.06 9.92 10.88
N ALA A 5 7.35 9.99 11.25
CA ALA A 5 8.12 11.23 11.23
C ALA A 5 8.21 11.83 9.81
N GLN A 6 8.35 10.98 8.79
CA GLN A 6 8.38 11.41 7.40
C GLN A 6 7.04 11.99 6.94
N ILE A 7 5.93 11.31 7.23
CA ILE A 7 4.58 11.79 6.88
C ILE A 7 4.27 13.10 7.62
N ALA A 8 4.65 13.21 8.89
CA ALA A 8 4.48 14.45 9.66
C ALA A 8 5.21 15.63 9.02
N ALA A 9 6.46 15.43 8.54
CA ALA A 9 7.21 16.48 7.85
C ALA A 9 6.53 16.89 6.52
N LEU A 10 6.05 15.93 5.73
CA LEU A 10 5.35 16.22 4.47
C LEU A 10 4.07 17.04 4.69
N ARG A 11 3.29 16.72 5.73
CA ARG A 11 2.09 17.49 6.11
C ARG A 11 2.40 18.94 6.51
N GLN A 12 3.62 19.21 6.97
CA GLN A 12 4.10 20.56 7.26
C GLN A 12 4.72 21.25 6.03
N GLY A 13 4.62 20.67 4.84
CA GLY A 13 5.21 21.21 3.61
C GLY A 13 6.73 21.04 3.52
N ILE A 14 7.32 20.16 4.34
CA ILE A 14 8.77 19.96 4.39
C ILE A 14 9.16 18.87 3.38
N GLY A 15 9.54 19.30 2.18
CA GLY A 15 10.15 18.45 1.16
C GLY A 15 9.19 17.51 0.43
N LEU A 16 9.76 16.44 -0.15
CA LEU A 16 9.06 15.42 -0.96
C LEU A 16 9.54 14.03 -0.55
N SER A 17 8.68 13.03 -0.65
CA SER A 17 9.06 11.64 -0.41
C SER A 17 8.29 10.63 -1.26
N ARG A 18 8.81 9.39 -1.30
CA ARG A 18 8.11 8.23 -1.83
C ARG A 18 7.29 7.57 -0.72
N LEU A 19 5.99 7.48 -0.96
CA LEU A 19 5.05 6.71 -0.15
C LEU A 19 4.37 5.65 -1.04
N PRO A 20 3.87 4.55 -0.46
CA PRO A 20 2.87 3.75 -1.16
C PRO A 20 1.70 4.64 -1.55
N CYS A 21 1.23 4.57 -2.80
CA CYS A 21 0.16 5.44 -3.30
C CYS A 21 -1.07 5.41 -2.39
N PHE A 22 -1.51 4.23 -1.97
CA PHE A 22 -2.66 4.07 -1.07
C PHE A 22 -2.49 4.72 0.32
N VAL A 23 -1.26 5.00 0.77
CA VAL A 23 -1.00 5.74 2.02
C VAL A 23 -1.06 7.24 1.75
N GLY A 24 -0.40 7.70 0.68
CA GLY A 24 -0.39 9.12 0.32
C GLY A 24 -1.76 9.63 -0.13
N ASP A 25 -2.46 8.88 -0.96
CA ASP A 25 -3.78 9.24 -1.51
C ASP A 25 -4.90 9.22 -0.45
N ALA A 26 -4.71 8.48 0.65
CA ALA A 26 -5.66 8.46 1.77
C ALA A 26 -5.51 9.67 2.71
N ASP A 27 -4.45 10.46 2.54
CA ASP A 27 -4.17 11.63 3.36
C ASP A 27 -4.57 12.92 2.63
N PRO A 28 -5.64 13.62 3.07
CA PRO A 28 -6.13 14.80 2.37
C PRO A 28 -5.15 16.00 2.42
N LEU A 29 -4.11 15.94 3.27
CA LEU A 29 -3.08 16.99 3.34
C LEU A 29 -1.90 16.73 2.40
N LEU A 30 -1.91 15.61 1.67
CA LEU A 30 -0.85 15.23 0.75
C LEU A 30 -1.38 15.18 -0.68
N ALA A 31 -0.47 15.36 -1.64
CA ALA A 31 -0.75 15.20 -3.06
C ALA A 31 0.39 14.47 -3.74
N ARG A 32 0.10 13.77 -4.84
CA ARG A 32 1.13 13.16 -5.68
C ARG A 32 1.99 14.26 -6.30
N ALA A 33 3.31 14.07 -6.31
CA ALA A 33 4.23 15.03 -6.91
C ALA A 33 3.99 15.15 -8.43
N PRO A 34 3.90 16.37 -8.99
CA PRO A 34 3.62 16.57 -10.41
C PRO A 34 4.74 16.03 -11.29
N GLY A 35 4.38 15.49 -12.46
CA GLY A 35 5.35 14.96 -13.43
C GLY A 35 6.02 13.64 -13.04
N VAL A 36 5.64 13.04 -11.91
CA VAL A 36 6.20 11.75 -11.44
C VAL A 36 5.14 10.66 -11.57
N ALA A 37 5.34 9.77 -12.54
CA ALA A 37 4.49 8.58 -12.66
C ALA A 37 4.70 7.65 -11.46
N PRO A 38 3.64 7.04 -10.90
CA PRO A 38 3.78 5.98 -9.92
C PRO A 38 4.66 4.87 -10.47
N LYS A 39 5.66 4.45 -9.70
CA LYS A 39 6.40 3.23 -10.05
C LYS A 39 5.52 2.04 -9.73
N THR A 40 5.35 1.12 -10.68
CA THR A 40 4.60 -0.12 -10.47
C THR A 40 5.08 -0.80 -9.19
N ALA A 41 4.12 -1.10 -8.31
CA ALA A 41 4.41 -1.73 -7.03
C ALA A 41 5.04 -3.12 -7.24
N SER A 42 5.96 -3.47 -6.34
CA SER A 42 6.49 -4.82 -6.21
C SER A 42 5.38 -5.81 -5.83
N THR A 43 5.53 -7.07 -6.24
CA THR A 43 4.61 -8.16 -5.88
C THR A 43 4.34 -8.21 -4.36
N LEU A 44 3.06 -8.26 -3.97
CA LEU A 44 2.64 -8.50 -2.59
C LEU A 44 2.61 -9.99 -2.30
N TRP A 45 3.27 -10.42 -1.23
CA TRP A 45 3.39 -11.82 -0.84
C TRP A 45 2.70 -12.08 0.49
N ILE A 46 1.93 -13.17 0.57
CA ILE A 46 1.51 -13.76 1.85
C ILE A 46 2.52 -14.85 2.20
N LEU A 47 3.33 -14.61 3.23
CA LEU A 47 4.29 -15.60 3.71
C LEU A 47 3.70 -16.42 4.86
N THR A 48 3.90 -17.73 4.79
CA THR A 48 3.52 -18.68 5.84
C THR A 48 4.69 -19.59 6.18
N HIS A 49 4.84 -19.94 7.45
CA HIS A 49 5.87 -20.88 7.88
C HIS A 49 5.67 -22.27 7.23
N GLY A 50 6.78 -22.90 6.80
CA GLY A 50 6.76 -24.15 6.02
C GLY A 50 5.97 -25.27 6.67
N ASP A 51 6.09 -25.40 8.00
CA ASP A 51 5.44 -26.47 8.76
C ASP A 51 3.94 -26.20 8.97
N THR A 52 3.54 -24.94 9.11
CA THR A 52 2.15 -24.59 9.44
C THR A 52 1.29 -24.36 8.20
N ARG A 53 1.89 -24.10 7.03
CA ARG A 53 1.16 -23.83 5.77
C ARG A 53 0.20 -24.94 5.35
N ARG A 54 0.43 -26.17 5.81
CA ARG A 54 -0.42 -27.34 5.49
C ARG A 54 -1.60 -27.50 6.45
N THR A 55 -1.61 -26.81 7.60
CA THR A 55 -2.71 -26.88 8.55
C THR A 55 -3.98 -26.26 7.96
N LYS A 56 -5.15 -26.86 8.24
CA LYS A 56 -6.44 -26.38 7.71
C LYS A 56 -6.68 -24.90 8.06
N ARG A 57 -6.41 -24.49 9.30
CA ARG A 57 -6.60 -23.12 9.78
C ARG A 57 -5.75 -22.11 8.98
N VAL A 58 -4.48 -22.39 8.74
CA VAL A 58 -3.59 -21.49 7.99
C VAL A 58 -4.02 -21.41 6.53
N ARG A 59 -4.38 -22.54 5.90
CA ARG A 59 -4.86 -22.55 4.52
C ARG A 59 -6.12 -21.69 4.33
N LEU A 60 -7.11 -21.87 5.19
CA LEU A 60 -8.35 -21.08 5.13
C LEU A 60 -8.10 -19.59 5.33
N PHE A 61 -7.19 -19.24 6.25
CA PHE A 61 -6.81 -17.84 6.45
C PHE A 61 -6.10 -17.24 5.23
N VAL A 62 -5.15 -17.97 4.62
CA VAL A 62 -4.45 -17.50 3.42
C VAL A 62 -5.43 -17.31 2.26
N GLU A 63 -6.36 -18.24 2.05
CA GLU A 63 -7.38 -18.14 1.00
C GLU A 63 -8.25 -16.90 1.19
N PHE A 64 -8.77 -16.71 2.41
CA PHE A 64 -9.56 -15.54 2.77
C PHE A 64 -8.80 -14.21 2.55
N MET A 65 -7.56 -14.14 3.02
CA MET A 65 -6.74 -12.93 2.87
C MET A 65 -6.37 -12.68 1.40
N SER A 66 -6.04 -13.73 0.65
CA SER A 66 -5.70 -13.62 -0.78
C SER A 66 -6.85 -13.03 -1.58
N ALA A 67 -8.07 -13.50 -1.36
CA ALA A 67 -9.25 -12.98 -2.03
C ALA A 67 -9.49 -11.49 -1.73
N ARG A 68 -9.32 -11.08 -0.47
CA ARG A 68 -9.50 -9.66 -0.07
C ARG A 68 -8.40 -8.76 -0.59
N LEU A 69 -7.15 -9.21 -0.58
CA LEU A 69 -6.03 -8.44 -1.13
C LEU A 69 -6.17 -8.28 -2.65
N ALA A 70 -6.62 -9.32 -3.36
CA ALA A 70 -6.89 -9.26 -4.79
C ALA A 70 -7.99 -8.23 -5.14
N ALA A 71 -9.03 -8.12 -4.30
CA ALA A 71 -10.08 -7.11 -4.47
C ALA A 71 -9.55 -5.66 -4.38
N HIS A 72 -8.40 -5.44 -3.75
CA HIS A 72 -7.73 -4.15 -3.61
C HIS A 72 -6.49 -4.02 -4.51
N ALA A 73 -6.31 -4.90 -5.50
CA ALA A 73 -5.11 -4.92 -6.33
C ALA A 73 -4.84 -3.58 -7.04
N ALA A 74 -5.87 -2.90 -7.55
CA ALA A 74 -5.72 -1.59 -8.20
C ALA A 74 -5.21 -0.52 -7.22
N LEU A 75 -5.64 -0.55 -5.96
CA LEU A 75 -5.20 0.34 -4.90
C LEU A 75 -3.71 0.11 -4.59
N PHE A 76 -3.31 -1.15 -4.39
CA PHE A 76 -1.90 -1.49 -4.12
C PHE A 76 -0.98 -1.25 -5.32
N ALA A 77 -1.51 -1.35 -6.55
CA ALA A 77 -0.80 -1.01 -7.77
C ALA A 77 -0.69 0.51 -8.01
N GLY A 78 -1.34 1.34 -7.18
CA GLY A 78 -1.35 2.80 -7.33
C GLY A 78 -2.19 3.32 -8.49
N LEU A 79 -3.07 2.47 -9.04
CA LEU A 79 -3.95 2.76 -10.18
C LEU A 79 -5.25 3.43 -9.78
N ALA A 80 -5.69 3.26 -8.52
CA ALA A 80 -6.82 4.00 -7.98
C ALA A 80 -6.29 5.37 -7.50
N ALA A 81 -6.44 6.41 -8.32
CA ALA A 81 -6.30 7.79 -7.85
C ALA A 81 -7.66 8.26 -7.28
N PRO A 82 -7.70 9.13 -6.26
CA PRO A 82 -8.93 9.80 -5.90
C PRO A 82 -9.37 10.72 -7.05
N GLU A 83 -10.65 10.73 -7.37
CA GLU A 83 -11.28 11.75 -8.22
C GLU A 83 -10.89 13.11 -7.63
N ALA A 84 -10.19 13.94 -8.40
CA ALA A 84 -9.84 15.29 -7.96
C ALA A 84 -11.14 16.09 -7.83
N GLY A 85 -11.59 16.31 -6.59
CA GLY A 85 -12.59 17.30 -6.23
C GLY A 85 -11.98 18.69 -6.15
#